data_AF-Q7NKP3-F1
#
_entry.id   AF-Q7NKP3-F1
#
_cell.length_a   1.000
_cell.length_b   1.000
_cell.length_c   1.000
_cell.angle_alpha   90.00
_cell.angle_beta   90.00
_cell.angle_gamma   90.00
#
_symmetry.space_group_name_H-M   'P 1'
#
loop_
_entity.id
_entity.type
_entity.pdbx_description
1 polymer ?
#
loop_
_entity_poly.entity_id
_entity_poly.type
_entity_poly.pdbx_seq_one_letter_code
_entity_poly.pdbx_strand_id
1 'polypeptide(L)'
;MLEYILEFPEQLAGKTPDEIARMIGELPVGWQTETLRKGSKKGQGWVLREYNLEGQPTGRMIRWHPGGGRHGPQPYWRVNTFNGKSDIIC
;
A
#
# COMPACT_ATOMS: atom_id res chain seq x y z
N MET A 1 -11.86 -7.15 5.69
CA MET A 1 -11.18 -5.88 6.05
C MET A 1 -10.35 -5.32 4.90
N LEU A 2 -9.45 -6.10 4.27
CA LEU A 2 -8.66 -5.62 3.12
C LEU A 2 -9.52 -4.99 2.02
N GLU A 3 -10.56 -5.68 1.56
CA GLU A 3 -11.49 -5.16 0.53
C GLU A 3 -12.17 -3.85 0.94
N TYR A 4 -12.53 -3.72 2.22
CA TYR A 4 -13.09 -2.48 2.75
C TYR A 4 -12.10 -1.31 2.67
N ILE A 5 -10.81 -1.53 2.97
CA ILE A 5 -9.78 -0.50 2.82
C ILE A 5 -9.54 -0.14 1.34
N LEU A 6 -9.69 -1.10 0.43
CA LEU A 6 -9.56 -0.85 -1.01
C LEU A 6 -10.73 -0.03 -1.56
N GLU A 7 -11.94 -0.24 -1.04
CA GLU A 7 -13.15 0.51 -1.38
C GLU A 7 -13.20 1.89 -0.68
N PHE A 8 -12.67 1.98 0.55
CA PHE A 8 -12.67 3.16 1.40
C PHE A 8 -11.23 3.52 1.87
N PRO A 9 -10.37 4.07 0.99
CA PRO A 9 -8.97 4.36 1.30
C PRO A 9 -8.75 5.38 2.43
N GLU A 10 -9.73 6.24 2.72
CA GLU A 10 -9.68 7.24 3.78
C GLU A 10 -9.46 6.62 5.16
N GLN A 11 -9.76 5.33 5.33
CA GLN A 11 -9.46 4.57 6.55
C GLN A 11 -7.96 4.50 6.86
N LEU A 12 -7.09 4.76 5.88
CA LEU A 12 -5.64 4.78 6.04
C LEU A 12 -5.13 6.08 6.69
N ALA A 13 -5.93 7.15 6.69
CA ALA A 13 -5.49 8.45 7.16
C ALA A 13 -5.03 8.42 8.62
N GLY A 14 -3.83 8.95 8.88
CA GLY A 14 -3.20 8.96 10.20
C GLY A 14 -2.80 7.59 10.75
N LYS A 15 -2.90 6.49 9.98
CA LYS A 15 -2.52 5.15 10.43
C LYS A 15 -1.10 4.77 9.98
N THR A 16 -0.44 3.99 10.83
CA THR A 16 0.86 3.38 10.56
C THR A 16 0.72 2.04 9.82
N PRO A 17 1.77 1.56 9.14
CA PRO A 17 1.77 0.24 8.52
C PRO A 17 1.40 -0.91 9.47
N ASP A 18 1.88 -0.85 10.71
CA ASP A 18 1.60 -1.90 11.69
C ASP A 18 0.13 -1.90 12.12
N GLU A 19 -0.50 -0.74 12.26
CA GLU A 19 -1.93 -0.63 12.56
C GLU A 19 -2.78 -1.20 11.42
N ILE A 20 -2.41 -0.90 10.17
CA ILE A 20 -3.11 -1.43 8.99
C ILE A 20 -2.90 -2.94 8.87
N ALA A 21 -1.68 -3.44 9.07
CA ALA A 21 -1.39 -4.87 9.04
C ALA A 21 -2.19 -5.62 10.12
N ARG A 22 -2.26 -5.09 11.34
CA ARG A 22 -3.09 -5.66 12.42
C ARG A 22 -4.58 -5.61 12.10
N MET A 23 -5.05 -4.51 11.50
CA MET A 23 -6.45 -4.35 11.10
C MET A 23 -6.84 -5.35 10.01
N ILE A 24 -5.97 -5.58 9.02
CA ILE A 24 -6.18 -6.55 7.95
C ILE A 24 -6.16 -7.98 8.50
N GLY A 25 -5.22 -8.29 9.40
CA GLY A 25 -5.04 -9.62 9.96
C GLY A 25 -4.43 -10.58 8.96
N GLU A 26 -5.04 -11.76 8.80
CA GLU A 26 -4.59 -12.76 7.84
C GLU A 26 -4.78 -12.27 6.40
N LEU A 27 -3.73 -12.43 5.58
CA LEU A 27 -3.76 -12.02 4.18
C LEU A 27 -4.48 -13.06 3.31
N PRO A 28 -5.38 -12.65 2.41
CA PRO A 28 -5.94 -13.55 1.42
C PRO A 28 -4.86 -14.13 0.50
N VAL A 29 -5.13 -15.31 -0.08
CA VAL A 29 -4.27 -15.91 -1.09
C VAL A 29 -4.03 -14.92 -2.24
N GLY A 30 -2.77 -14.85 -2.70
CA GLY A 30 -2.35 -13.90 -3.73
C GLY A 30 -1.87 -12.55 -3.18
N TRP A 31 -2.05 -12.25 -1.89
CA TRP A 31 -1.55 -11.00 -1.32
C TRP A 31 -0.24 -11.18 -0.56
N GLN A 32 0.70 -10.27 -0.79
CA GLN A 32 2.04 -10.31 -0.17
C GLN A 32 2.47 -8.95 0.34
N THR A 33 3.17 -8.95 1.47
CA THR A 33 3.79 -7.76 2.06
C THR A 33 5.23 -7.60 1.57
N GLU A 34 5.62 -6.37 1.24
CA GLU A 34 6.92 -6.01 0.71
C GLU A 34 7.35 -4.60 1.13
N THR A 35 8.53 -4.19 0.67
CA THR A 35 9.03 -2.81 0.76
C THR A 35 9.00 -2.12 -0.60
N LEU A 36 9.25 -0.81 -0.62
CA LEU A 36 9.35 -0.04 -1.85
C LEU A 36 10.47 -0.60 -2.75
N ARG A 37 10.13 -0.97 -3.99
CA ARG A 37 11.10 -1.55 -4.95
C ARG A 37 11.95 -0.50 -5.70
N LYS A 38 11.53 0.77 -5.71
CA LYS A 38 12.12 1.86 -6.51
C LYS A 38 12.13 3.19 -5.74
N GLY A 39 12.91 4.15 -6.25
CA GLY A 39 13.01 5.50 -5.70
C GLY A 39 14.04 5.63 -4.57
N SER A 40 14.18 6.84 -4.05
CA SER A 40 15.14 7.17 -2.97
C SER A 40 14.84 6.48 -1.64
N LYS A 41 13.64 5.90 -1.50
CA LYS A 41 13.20 5.12 -0.34
C LYS A 41 13.12 3.61 -0.63
N LYS A 42 13.84 3.13 -1.66
CA LYS A 42 13.91 1.69 -1.97
C LYS A 42 14.37 0.89 -0.74
N GLY A 43 13.72 -0.25 -0.48
CA GLY A 43 13.95 -1.09 0.69
C GLY A 43 13.33 -0.56 1.99
N GLN A 44 12.71 0.62 1.96
CA GLN A 44 11.94 1.19 3.06
C GLN A 44 10.44 1.18 2.72
N GLY A 45 9.63 1.69 3.64
CA GLY A 45 8.19 1.77 3.47
C GLY A 45 7.51 0.41 3.53
N TRP A 46 6.24 0.37 3.14
CA TRP A 46 5.42 -0.83 3.22
C TRP A 46 4.51 -0.93 2.00
N VAL A 47 4.39 -2.13 1.45
CA VAL A 47 3.55 -2.42 0.30
C VAL A 47 2.80 -3.72 0.56
N LEU A 48 1.49 -3.71 0.42
CA LEU A 48 0.68 -4.91 0.29
C LEU A 48 0.20 -5.00 -1.15
N ARG A 49 0.59 -6.07 -1.85
CA ARG A 49 0.40 -6.22 -3.29
C ARG A 49 -0.27 -7.53 -3.61
N GLU A 50 -1.21 -7.48 -4.54
CA GLU A 50 -1.85 -8.67 -5.08
C GLU A 50 -1.10 -9.23 -6.28
N TYR A 51 -1.06 -10.55 -6.33
CA TYR A 51 -0.45 -11.40 -7.31
C TYR A 51 -1.47 -12.41 -7.83
N ASN A 52 -1.45 -12.66 -9.14
CA ASN A 52 -2.21 -13.75 -9.73
C ASN A 52 -1.54 -15.12 -9.48
N LEU A 53 -2.19 -16.19 -9.92
CA LEU A 53 -1.69 -17.57 -9.76
C LEU A 53 -0.37 -17.83 -10.51
N GLU A 54 -0.02 -16.99 -11.49
CA GLU A 54 1.25 -17.05 -12.23
C GLU A 54 2.37 -16.25 -11.54
N GLY A 55 2.10 -15.65 -10.38
CA GLY A 55 3.07 -14.83 -9.64
C GLY A 55 3.29 -13.44 -10.23
N GLN A 56 2.37 -12.93 -11.06
CA GLN A 56 2.45 -11.61 -11.66
C GLN A 56 1.61 -10.59 -10.87
N PRO A 57 2.10 -9.34 -10.66
CA PRO A 57 1.31 -8.29 -10.01
C PRO A 57 0.03 -7.98 -10.78
N THR A 58 -1.12 -7.97 -10.10
CA THR A 58 -2.40 -7.62 -10.74
C THR A 58 -2.57 -6.10 -10.95
N GLY A 59 -1.75 -5.31 -10.26
CA GLY A 59 -1.86 -3.85 -10.19
C GLY A 59 -2.55 -3.36 -8.91
N ARG A 60 -3.30 -4.23 -8.23
CA ARG A 60 -3.87 -3.93 -6.90
C ARG A 60 -2.77 -3.84 -5.85
N MET A 61 -2.74 -2.72 -5.13
CA MET A 61 -1.81 -2.55 -4.01
C MET A 61 -2.25 -1.44 -3.03
N ILE A 62 -1.86 -1.61 -1.77
CA ILE A 62 -1.82 -0.55 -0.76
C ILE A 62 -0.34 -0.26 -0.48
N ARG A 63 0.04 1.01 -0.45
CA ARG A 63 1.44 1.40 -0.28
C ARG A 63 1.58 2.56 0.68
N TRP A 64 2.39 2.38 1.70
CA TRP A 64 2.88 3.45 2.55
C TRP A 64 4.29 3.87 2.12
N HIS A 65 4.51 5.17 2.05
CA HIS A 65 5.80 5.78 1.77
C HIS A 65 6.23 6.62 2.98
N PRO A 66 7.50 6.55 3.43
CA PRO A 66 8.00 7.29 4.59
C PRO A 66 8.21 8.79 4.33
N GLY A 67 7.56 9.36 3.30
CA GLY A 67 7.80 10.73 2.87
C GLY A 67 9.15 10.98 2.19
N GLY A 68 9.35 12.23 1.78
CA GLY A 68 10.50 12.75 1.04
C GLY A 68 10.25 12.98 -0.45
N GLY A 69 11.22 13.61 -1.12
CA GLY A 69 11.16 13.93 -2.54
C GLY A 69 10.09 14.97 -2.89
N ARG A 70 9.46 14.83 -4.07
CA ARG A 70 8.48 15.80 -4.61
C ARG A 70 7.13 15.85 -3.87
N HIS A 71 6.88 14.94 -2.95
CA HIS A 71 5.60 14.82 -2.23
C HIS A 71 5.66 15.32 -0.78
N GLY A 72 6.74 16.00 -0.40
CA GLY A 72 6.94 16.54 0.95
C GLY A 72 7.52 15.52 1.92
N PRO A 73 7.97 15.96 3.12
CA PRO A 73 8.67 15.11 4.08
C PRO A 73 7.76 14.13 4.82
N GLN A 74 6.45 14.37 4.82
CA GLN A 74 5.49 13.58 5.60
C GLN A 74 5.22 12.21 4.96
N PRO A 75 4.99 11.17 5.77
CA PRO A 75 4.58 9.88 5.26
C PRO A 75 3.20 9.95 4.62
N TYR A 76 2.94 9.02 3.71
CA TYR A 76 1.64 8.95 3.05
C TYR A 76 1.34 7.56 2.51
N TRP A 77 0.06 7.28 2.40
CA TRP A 77 -0.52 6.13 1.75
C TRP A 77 -0.93 6.41 0.31
N ARG A 78 -1.00 5.33 -0.47
CA ARG A 78 -1.62 5.27 -1.79
C ARG A 78 -2.32 3.92 -1.94
N VAL A 79 -3.50 3.93 -2.54
CA VAL A 79 -4.26 2.73 -2.88
C VAL A 79 -4.47 2.67 -4.38
N ASN A 80 -4.11 1.53 -4.98
CA ASN A 80 -4.37 1.23 -6.38
C ASN A 80 -5.33 0.05 -6.43
N THR A 81 -6.50 0.22 -7.02
CA THR A 81 -7.48 -0.84 -7.24
C THR A 81 -7.46 -1.38 -8.68
N PHE A 82 -6.99 -0.60 -9.66
CA PHE A 82 -6.76 -0.98 -11.07
C PHE A 82 -5.69 -0.07 -11.71
N ASN A 83 -5.48 -0.17 -13.03
CA ASN A 83 -4.59 0.74 -13.77
C ASN A 83 -5.04 2.20 -13.65
N GLY A 84 -4.41 2.95 -12.73
CA GLY A 84 -4.75 4.33 -12.47
C GLY A 84 -3.76 5.03 -11.53
N LYS A 85 -3.77 6.37 -11.57
CA LYS A 85 -3.04 7.22 -10.63
C LYS A 85 -3.85 7.33 -9.35
N SER A 86 -3.24 7.00 -8.22
CA SER A 86 -3.85 7.12 -6.90
C SER A 86 -3.54 8.46 -6.23
N ASP A 87 -4.44 8.92 -5.37
CA ASP A 87 -4.22 10.11 -4.55
C ASP A 87 -3.35 9.80 -3.33
N ILE A 88 -2.80 10.87 -2.74
CA ILE A 88 -2.02 10.83 -1.51
C ILE A 88 -2.99 10.89 -0.34
N ILE A 89 -2.82 9.98 0.62
CA ILE A 89 -3.61 9.92 1.85
C ILE A 89 -2.62 10.04 3.01
N CYS A 90 -2.73 11.09 3.83
CA CYS A 90 -1.78 11.38 4.91
C CYS A 90 -2.22 10.76 6.24
#